data_AF-A0A3M1D329-F1
#
_entry.id   AF-A0A3M1D329-F1
#
_cell.length_a   1.000
_cell.length_b   1.000
_cell.length_c   1.000
_cell.angle_alpha   90.00
_cell.angle_beta   90.00
_cell.angle_gamma   90.00
#
_symmetry.space_group_name_H-M   'P 1'
#
loop_
_entity.id
_entity.type
_entity.pdbx_description
1 polymer ?
#
loop_
_entity_poly.entity_id
_entity_poly.type
_entity_poly.pdbx_seq_one_letter_code
_entity_poly.pdbx_strand_id
1 'polypeptide(L)'
;LATGLALGPYLQLLGDDLRIPWLLWPLDRWPVATFFRFPARLMMVGSLALGGFAAVVAHRSFVRRRGALAAVVGLALVDPLVQTALPVRAAVVPIDTPEAYFQAPDDGAVLDFLPVTDTLSADQAHYWNNLTCAYQAEHLRPILNRCLGTVPEEGTRVLVSTWLAQGLRAGAPDLGRVLVDLGISAVAFHPDAFPSATRDTFRRSLDKALGSPASSSDNGGERVLLYLLPRGEATPLQQVAAYKRLRSAMLETAQTE
;
A
#
# COMPACT_ATOMS: atom_id res chain seq x y z
N LEU A 1 25.17 -4.13 35.99
CA LEU A 1 24.91 -3.69 34.60
C LEU A 1 24.20 -4.83 33.89
N ALA A 2 22.87 -4.73 33.76
CA ALA A 2 22.06 -5.72 33.07
C ALA A 2 21.94 -5.27 31.62
N THR A 3 22.71 -5.90 30.73
CA THR A 3 22.47 -5.83 29.30
C THR A 3 21.20 -6.63 29.03
N GLY A 4 20.06 -5.95 29.06
CA GLY A 4 18.88 -6.47 28.40
C GLY A 4 19.24 -6.69 26.94
N LEU A 5 19.05 -7.91 26.45
CA LEU A 5 18.97 -8.15 25.01
C LEU A 5 17.63 -7.57 24.54
N ALA A 6 17.51 -6.25 24.63
CA ALA A 6 16.70 -5.51 23.69
C ALA A 6 17.35 -5.76 22.33
N LEU A 7 16.57 -6.07 21.32
CA LEU A 7 17.01 -6.21 19.94
C LEU A 7 17.44 -4.86 19.32
N GLY A 8 18.09 -4.02 20.13
CA GLY A 8 18.59 -2.68 19.88
C GLY A 8 17.56 -1.68 19.37
N PRO A 9 17.98 -0.44 19.11
CA PRO A 9 17.20 0.47 18.28
C PRO A 9 16.96 -0.18 16.92
N TYR A 10 15.74 -0.06 16.40
CA TYR A 10 15.43 -0.40 15.03
C TYR A 10 16.23 0.54 14.12
N LEU A 11 17.06 -0.02 13.25
CA LEU A 11 17.71 0.78 12.21
C LEU A 11 16.75 0.82 11.02
N GLN A 12 16.27 2.01 10.68
CA GLN A 12 15.61 2.26 9.41
C GLN A 12 16.71 2.27 8.35
N LEU A 13 16.85 1.15 7.64
CA LEU A 13 17.99 0.90 6.75
C LEU A 13 17.68 1.16 5.28
N LEU A 14 16.39 1.29 4.93
CA LEU A 14 15.83 1.55 3.60
C LEU A 14 14.57 2.43 3.73
N GLY A 15 14.16 3.09 2.63
CA GLY A 15 12.95 3.94 2.58
C GLY A 15 11.65 3.17 2.84
N ASP A 16 11.68 1.86 2.67
CA ASP A 16 10.56 0.95 2.92
C ASP A 16 10.51 0.65 4.43
N ASP A 17 9.36 0.88 5.07
CA ASP A 17 9.07 0.80 6.53
C ASP A 17 9.41 -0.54 7.27
N LEU A 18 10.19 -1.44 6.69
CA LEU A 18 10.67 -2.68 7.29
C LEU A 18 11.68 -2.41 8.42
N ARG A 19 11.16 -2.28 9.64
CA ARG A 19 11.94 -2.18 10.88
C ARG A 19 12.51 -3.55 11.29
N ILE A 20 13.65 -3.92 10.71
CA ILE A 20 14.37 -5.14 11.09
C ILE A 20 15.30 -4.82 12.26
N PRO A 21 15.25 -5.56 13.39
CA PRO A 21 16.27 -5.50 14.42
C PRO A 21 17.69 -5.59 13.85
N TRP A 22 18.60 -4.72 14.27
CA TRP A 22 19.97 -4.66 13.72
C TRP A 22 20.70 -6.01 13.77
N LEU A 23 20.38 -6.86 14.75
CA LEU A 23 20.96 -8.20 14.90
C LEU A 23 20.49 -9.19 13.83
N LEU A 24 19.32 -8.95 13.23
CA LEU A 24 18.73 -9.76 12.16
C LEU A 24 19.06 -9.21 10.76
N TRP A 25 19.76 -8.08 10.68
CA TRP A 25 20.18 -7.46 9.41
C TRP A 25 20.95 -8.37 8.45
N PRO A 26 21.88 -9.25 8.89
CA PRO A 26 22.59 -10.15 7.97
C PRO A 26 21.67 -11.15 7.26
N LEU A 27 20.51 -11.47 7.86
CA LEU A 27 19.50 -12.36 7.27
C LEU A 27 18.71 -11.69 6.14
N ASP A 28 18.77 -10.37 6.01
CA ASP A 28 18.24 -9.72 4.81
C ASP A 28 19.28 -9.73 3.68
N ARG A 29 20.55 -9.46 3.96
CA ARG A 29 21.58 -9.29 2.90
C ARG A 29 22.13 -10.60 2.33
N TRP A 30 22.04 -11.73 3.02
CA TRP A 30 22.67 -12.98 2.59
C TRP A 30 21.86 -13.73 1.52
N PRO A 31 22.48 -14.19 0.41
CA PRO A 31 21.77 -14.89 -0.68
C PRO A 31 20.99 -16.13 -0.20
N VAL A 32 21.53 -16.84 0.79
CA VAL A 32 20.92 -18.05 1.38
C VAL A 32 19.69 -17.70 2.22
N ALA A 33 19.59 -16.47 2.72
CA ALA A 33 18.48 -16.03 3.54
C ALA A 33 17.24 -15.60 2.74
N THR A 34 17.32 -15.63 1.41
CA THR A 34 16.16 -15.52 0.51
C THR A 34 15.09 -16.58 0.82
N PHE A 35 15.48 -17.75 1.34
CA PHE A 35 14.54 -18.77 1.84
C PHE A 35 13.76 -18.33 3.10
N PHE A 36 14.30 -17.40 3.89
CA PHE A 36 13.66 -16.84 5.08
C PHE A 36 12.87 -15.55 4.80
N ARG A 37 12.94 -15.02 3.57
CA ARG A 37 12.15 -13.85 3.13
C ARG A 37 10.66 -14.16 2.88
N PHE A 38 10.23 -15.39 3.15
CA PHE A 38 8.86 -15.87 2.95
C PHE A 38 8.28 -16.45 4.25
N PRO A 39 7.04 -16.12 4.64
CA PRO A 39 6.42 -14.79 4.72
C PRO A 39 6.84 -14.06 6.01
N ALA A 40 6.69 -12.74 6.09
CA ALA A 40 6.85 -11.96 7.33
C ALA A 40 6.10 -12.55 8.55
N ARG A 41 5.05 -13.36 8.31
CA ARG A 41 4.34 -14.15 9.32
C ARG A 41 5.24 -15.15 10.07
N LEU A 42 6.22 -15.78 9.40
CA LEU A 42 7.19 -16.66 10.05
C LEU A 42 8.28 -15.89 10.80
N MET A 43 8.58 -14.65 10.41
CA MET A 43 9.46 -13.78 11.20
C MET A 43 8.84 -13.45 12.56
N MET A 44 7.51 -13.25 12.65
CA MET A 44 6.82 -13.06 13.92
C MET A 44 6.88 -14.32 14.80
N VAL A 45 6.68 -15.50 14.21
CA VAL A 45 6.80 -16.78 14.94
C VAL A 45 8.24 -17.04 15.37
N GLY A 46 9.20 -16.75 14.50
CA GLY A 46 10.64 -16.91 14.76
C GLY A 46 11.16 -15.93 15.82
N SER A 47 10.74 -14.66 15.77
CA SER A 47 11.09 -13.67 16.79
C SER A 47 10.47 -14.01 18.14
N LEU A 48 9.23 -14.52 18.16
CA LEU A 48 8.58 -15.01 19.37
C LEU A 48 9.32 -16.22 19.96
N ALA A 49 9.71 -17.18 19.12
CA ALA A 49 10.44 -18.38 19.54
C ALA A 49 11.85 -18.02 20.09
N LEU A 50 12.58 -17.14 19.40
CA LEU A 50 13.88 -16.65 19.84
C LEU A 50 13.75 -15.80 21.12
N GLY A 51 12.70 -14.98 21.24
CA GLY A 51 12.40 -14.23 22.46
C GLY A 51 12.09 -15.15 23.64
N GLY A 52 11.29 -16.19 23.43
CA GLY A 52 11.02 -17.22 24.44
C GLY A 52 12.28 -17.96 24.87
N PHE A 53 13.15 -18.33 23.92
CA PHE A 53 14.43 -18.96 24.21
C PHE A 53 15.36 -18.04 25.01
N ALA A 54 15.49 -16.77 24.60
CA ALA A 54 16.28 -15.76 25.32
C ALA A 54 15.76 -15.54 26.75
N ALA A 55 14.43 -15.52 26.94
CA ALA A 55 13.80 -15.41 28.25
C ALA A 55 14.11 -16.63 29.14
N VAL A 56 14.08 -17.84 28.59
CA VAL A 56 14.42 -19.08 29.33
C VAL A 56 15.90 -19.10 29.73
N VAL A 57 16.80 -18.71 28.83
CA VAL A 57 18.24 -18.59 29.10
C VAL A 57 18.50 -17.55 30.18
N ALA A 58 17.85 -16.38 30.11
CA ALA A 58 17.94 -15.35 31.14
C ALA A 58 17.39 -15.85 32.49
N HIS A 59 16.29 -16.62 32.49
CA HIS A 59 15.68 -17.18 33.71
C HIS A 59 16.56 -18.20 34.42
N ARG A 60 17.24 -19.05 33.66
CA ARG A 60 18.19 -20.01 34.21
C ARG A 60 19.46 -19.33 34.74
N SER A 61 19.85 -18.19 34.17
CA SER A 61 21.08 -17.48 34.53
C SER A 61 20.91 -16.51 35.72
N PHE A 62 19.70 -15.97 35.94
CA PHE A 62 19.39 -15.02 37.03
C PHE A 62 18.56 -15.66 38.17
N VAL A 63 19.12 -16.68 38.82
CA VAL A 63 18.45 -17.42 39.91
C VAL A 63 18.15 -16.56 41.15
N ARG A 64 18.91 -15.47 41.39
CA ARG A 64 18.79 -14.62 42.59
C ARG A 64 17.79 -13.46 42.50
N ARG A 65 17.25 -13.13 41.32
CA ARG A 65 16.32 -11.99 41.12
C ARG A 65 15.09 -12.38 40.27
N ARG A 66 14.51 -13.53 40.58
CA ARG A 66 13.40 -14.13 39.82
C ARG A 66 12.21 -13.20 39.59
N GLY A 67 11.84 -12.37 40.58
CA GLY A 67 10.72 -11.43 40.46
C GLY A 67 10.96 -10.29 39.46
N ALA A 68 12.13 -9.67 39.49
CA ALA A 68 12.48 -8.58 38.56
C ALA A 68 12.64 -9.10 37.13
N LEU A 69 13.19 -10.30 36.96
CA LEU A 69 13.31 -10.91 35.63
C LEU A 69 11.94 -11.30 35.07
N ALA A 70 11.05 -11.86 35.89
CA ALA A 70 9.69 -12.16 35.47
C ALA A 70 8.94 -10.89 35.03
N ALA A 71 9.14 -9.77 35.73
CA ALA A 71 8.58 -8.48 35.35
C ALA A 71 9.14 -7.97 34.00
N VAL A 72 10.45 -8.08 33.77
CA VAL A 72 11.07 -7.67 32.50
C VAL A 72 10.61 -8.54 31.34
N VAL A 73 10.53 -9.86 31.53
CA VAL A 73 9.99 -10.79 30.51
C VAL A 73 8.51 -10.50 30.26
N GLY A 74 7.73 -10.26 31.32
CA GLY A 74 6.33 -9.87 31.20
C GLY A 74 6.15 -8.59 30.39
N LEU A 75 6.92 -7.54 30.68
CA LEU A 75 6.91 -6.29 29.91
C LEU A 75 7.34 -6.49 28.46
N ALA A 76 8.35 -7.32 28.21
CA ALA A 76 8.81 -7.64 26.87
C ALA A 76 7.80 -8.47 26.04
N LEU A 77 6.89 -9.20 26.69
CA LEU A 77 5.78 -9.89 26.04
C LEU A 77 4.56 -8.98 25.83
N VAL A 78 4.35 -8.01 26.73
CA VAL A 78 3.27 -7.01 26.61
C VAL A 78 3.56 -6.02 25.49
N ASP A 79 4.81 -5.60 25.31
CA ASP A 79 5.21 -4.64 24.27
C ASP A 79 4.76 -5.07 22.84
N PRO A 80 5.05 -6.30 22.35
CA PRO A 80 4.55 -6.74 21.05
C PRO A 80 3.03 -6.92 21.05
N LEU A 81 2.38 -7.31 22.15
CA LEU A 81 0.91 -7.40 22.20
C LEU A 81 0.24 -6.01 22.05
N VAL A 82 0.86 -4.98 22.63
CA VAL A 82 0.40 -3.58 22.51
C VAL A 82 0.69 -3.03 21.12
N GLN A 83 1.84 -3.36 20.53
CA GLN A 83 2.26 -2.85 19.22
C GLN A 83 1.60 -3.58 18.04
N THR A 84 1.44 -4.91 18.10
CA THR A 84 1.07 -5.72 16.93
C THR A 84 -0.41 -6.05 16.82
N ALA A 85 -1.14 -6.29 17.92
CA ALA A 85 -2.57 -6.58 17.86
C ALA A 85 -3.19 -6.73 19.26
N LEU A 86 -3.81 -5.68 19.77
CA LEU A 86 -4.97 -5.89 20.64
C LEU A 86 -6.08 -6.46 19.75
N PRO A 87 -6.75 -7.58 20.10
CA PRO A 87 -7.86 -8.14 19.31
C PRO A 87 -8.95 -7.10 19.02
N VAL A 88 -9.07 -6.10 19.89
CA VAL A 88 -9.98 -4.96 19.78
C VAL A 88 -9.63 -4.02 18.61
N ARG A 89 -8.38 -4.01 18.13
CA ARG A 89 -7.94 -3.25 16.95
C ARG A 89 -8.08 -4.01 15.62
N ALA A 90 -8.25 -5.34 15.68
CA ALA A 90 -8.45 -6.19 14.51
C ALA A 90 -9.95 -6.47 14.28
N ALA A 91 -10.79 -5.43 14.40
CA ALA A 91 -12.19 -5.55 14.05
C ALA A 91 -12.30 -5.85 12.56
N VAL A 92 -12.98 -6.94 12.20
CA VAL A 92 -13.40 -7.19 10.83
C VAL A 92 -14.49 -6.19 10.52
N VAL A 93 -14.13 -5.09 9.87
CA VAL A 93 -15.09 -4.13 9.36
C VAL A 93 -15.51 -4.64 7.98
N PRO A 94 -16.78 -5.04 7.77
CA PRO A 94 -17.27 -5.29 6.42
C PRO A 94 -17.09 -4.00 5.62
N ILE A 95 -16.41 -4.12 4.48
CA ILE A 95 -16.19 -3.03 3.56
C ILE A 95 -17.21 -3.24 2.45
N ASP A 96 -18.15 -2.31 2.31
CA ASP A 96 -19.10 -2.31 1.20
C ASP A 96 -18.48 -1.56 0.01
N THR A 97 -18.55 -2.12 -1.20
CA THR A 97 -18.07 -1.42 -2.39
C THR A 97 -18.95 -0.23 -2.72
N PRO A 98 -18.37 0.98 -2.90
CA PRO A 98 -19.15 2.16 -3.26
C PRO A 98 -19.95 1.94 -4.55
N GLU A 99 -21.22 2.36 -4.55
CA GLU A 99 -22.17 2.14 -5.66
C GLU A 99 -21.67 2.71 -7.00
N ALA A 100 -20.84 3.75 -6.95
CA ALA A 100 -20.24 4.36 -8.12
C ALA A 100 -19.50 3.34 -9.01
N TYR A 101 -18.80 2.36 -8.42
CA TYR A 101 -18.04 1.35 -9.16
C TYR A 101 -18.92 0.48 -10.08
N PHE A 102 -20.19 0.26 -9.72
CA PHE A 102 -21.07 -0.57 -10.53
C PHE A 102 -21.48 0.08 -11.86
N GLN A 103 -21.22 1.38 -12.01
CA GLN A 103 -21.41 2.13 -13.26
C GLN A 103 -20.20 2.06 -14.19
N ALA A 104 -19.09 1.43 -13.78
CA ALA A 104 -17.92 1.29 -14.62
C ALA A 104 -18.20 0.32 -15.79
N PRO A 105 -17.79 0.66 -17.03
CA PRO A 105 -17.91 -0.22 -18.19
C PRO A 105 -17.12 -1.52 -18.00
N ASP A 106 -17.69 -2.62 -18.47
CA ASP A 106 -17.10 -3.96 -18.34
C ASP A 106 -15.95 -4.23 -19.34
N ASP A 107 -15.69 -3.32 -20.28
CA ASP A 107 -14.73 -3.49 -21.37
C ASP A 107 -13.34 -2.87 -21.09
N GLY A 108 -13.08 -2.45 -19.86
CA GLY A 108 -11.78 -1.91 -19.47
C GLY A 108 -11.54 -1.94 -17.96
N ALA A 109 -10.34 -1.49 -17.59
CA ALA A 109 -9.92 -1.46 -16.20
C ALA A 109 -10.37 -0.17 -15.49
N VAL A 110 -10.58 -0.27 -14.18
CA VAL A 110 -10.81 0.88 -13.29
C VAL A 110 -9.47 1.29 -12.67
N LEU A 111 -9.15 2.58 -12.79
CA LEU A 111 -8.02 3.20 -12.09
C LEU A 111 -8.51 3.85 -10.79
N ASP A 112 -8.11 3.29 -9.65
CA ASP A 112 -8.29 3.94 -8.35
C ASP A 112 -7.26 5.06 -8.17
N PHE A 113 -7.72 6.29 -8.33
CA PHE A 113 -6.92 7.50 -8.14
C PHE A 113 -6.89 7.89 -6.67
N LEU A 114 -5.96 7.24 -5.97
CA LEU A 114 -5.62 7.43 -4.56
C LEU A 114 -4.29 8.18 -4.42
N PRO A 115 -4.01 8.82 -3.27
CA PRO A 115 -2.73 9.47 -3.01
C PRO A 115 -1.57 8.50 -3.18
N VAL A 116 -0.52 8.99 -3.82
CA VAL A 116 0.78 8.32 -3.92
C VAL A 116 1.79 9.37 -3.48
N THR A 117 2.17 9.34 -2.21
CA THR A 117 3.15 10.26 -1.65
C THR A 117 4.09 9.48 -0.74
N ASP A 118 5.34 9.92 -0.70
CA ASP A 118 6.39 9.36 0.17
C ASP A 118 6.10 9.58 1.67
N THR A 119 5.03 10.31 1.97
CA THR A 119 4.56 10.59 3.34
C THR A 119 3.48 9.61 3.81
N LEU A 120 2.97 8.74 2.95
CA LEU A 120 2.07 7.67 3.38
C LEU A 120 2.87 6.63 4.16
N SER A 121 2.36 6.18 5.30
CA SER A 121 2.95 5.01 5.95
C SER A 121 2.70 3.77 5.09
N ALA A 122 3.58 2.77 5.17
CA ALA A 122 3.37 1.50 4.46
C ALA A 122 2.02 0.86 4.84
N ASP A 123 1.57 1.02 6.09
CA ASP A 123 0.26 0.56 6.55
C ASP A 123 -0.90 1.20 5.77
N GLN A 124 -0.83 2.52 5.51
CA GLN A 124 -1.85 3.22 4.72
C GLN A 124 -1.81 2.76 3.26
N ALA A 125 -0.62 2.60 2.68
CA ALA A 125 -0.47 2.10 1.31
C ALA A 125 -1.02 0.67 1.15
N HIS A 126 -0.77 -0.19 2.14
CA HIS A 126 -1.35 -1.53 2.20
C HIS A 126 -2.86 -1.52 2.40
N TYR A 127 -3.37 -0.65 3.27
CA TYR A 127 -4.81 -0.48 3.47
C TYR A 127 -5.51 -0.14 2.14
N TRP A 128 -5.02 0.86 1.42
CA TRP A 128 -5.59 1.27 0.13
C TRP A 128 -5.50 0.17 -0.94
N ASN A 129 -4.40 -0.56 -0.99
CA ASN A 129 -4.27 -1.68 -1.92
C ASN A 129 -5.23 -2.82 -1.58
N ASN A 130 -5.40 -3.16 -0.30
CA ASN A 130 -6.36 -4.19 0.11
C ASN A 130 -7.80 -3.74 -0.13
N LEU A 131 -8.10 -2.46 0.10
CA LEU A 131 -9.42 -1.87 -0.11
C LEU A 131 -9.87 -1.99 -1.56
N THR A 132 -9.06 -1.48 -2.49
CA THR A 132 -9.34 -1.55 -3.94
C THR A 132 -9.43 -3.00 -4.45
N CYS A 133 -8.63 -3.91 -3.90
CA CYS A 133 -8.73 -5.34 -4.18
C CYS A 133 -10.02 -5.98 -3.65
N ALA A 134 -10.52 -5.53 -2.49
CA ALA A 134 -11.82 -5.97 -1.99
C ALA A 134 -12.95 -5.47 -2.91
N TYR A 135 -12.92 -4.20 -3.31
CA TYR A 135 -13.88 -3.64 -4.26
C TYR A 135 -13.94 -4.43 -5.58
N GLN A 136 -12.77 -4.84 -6.10
CA GLN A 136 -12.68 -5.63 -7.33
C GLN A 136 -13.40 -6.97 -7.25
N ALA A 137 -13.46 -7.59 -6.07
CA ALA A 137 -14.17 -8.85 -5.88
C ALA A 137 -15.69 -8.69 -6.03
N GLU A 138 -16.24 -7.49 -5.80
CA GLU A 138 -17.66 -7.20 -5.89
C GLU A 138 -18.05 -6.57 -7.22
N HIS A 139 -17.30 -5.56 -7.68
CA HIS A 139 -17.62 -4.92 -8.95
C HIS A 139 -17.17 -5.76 -10.15
N LEU A 140 -16.25 -6.72 -10.01
CA LEU A 140 -15.83 -7.65 -11.07
C LEU A 140 -15.16 -7.01 -12.30
N ARG A 141 -14.62 -5.79 -12.18
CA ARG A 141 -13.84 -5.15 -13.25
C ARG A 141 -12.34 -5.25 -12.96
N PRO A 142 -11.47 -5.35 -13.98
CA PRO A 142 -10.03 -5.31 -13.75
C PRO A 142 -9.61 -4.01 -13.05
N ILE A 143 -8.64 -4.09 -12.13
CA ILE A 143 -8.01 -2.93 -11.49
C ILE A 143 -6.51 -2.93 -11.78
N LEU A 144 -5.86 -1.78 -11.62
CA LEU A 144 -4.42 -1.62 -11.89
C LEU A 144 -3.55 -2.02 -10.67
N ASN A 145 -4.14 -2.67 -9.68
CA ASN A 145 -3.48 -3.00 -8.42
C ASN A 145 -3.03 -4.47 -8.34
N ARG A 146 -1.94 -4.72 -7.61
CA ARG A 146 -1.41 -6.07 -7.36
C ARG A 146 -1.90 -6.60 -6.01
N CYS A 147 -3.01 -7.33 -6.00
CA CYS A 147 -3.63 -7.83 -4.78
C CYS A 147 -2.83 -8.89 -4.01
N LEU A 148 -1.85 -9.52 -4.66
CA LEU A 148 -0.99 -10.55 -4.06
C LEU A 148 0.45 -10.06 -3.81
N GLY A 149 0.72 -8.76 -3.98
CA GLY A 149 2.05 -8.17 -3.81
C GLY A 149 2.34 -7.73 -2.39
N THR A 150 3.60 -7.82 -1.97
CA THR A 150 4.07 -7.32 -0.66
C THR A 150 4.67 -5.92 -0.72
N VAL A 151 4.88 -5.36 -1.91
CA VAL A 151 5.45 -4.02 -2.11
C VAL A 151 4.34 -3.11 -2.62
N PRO A 152 3.68 -2.33 -1.73
CA PRO A 152 2.49 -1.57 -2.10
C PRO A 152 2.80 -0.38 -3.01
N GLU A 153 4.06 0.06 -3.03
CA GLU A 153 4.56 1.24 -3.72
C GLU A 153 5.04 0.98 -5.17
N GLU A 154 5.20 -0.28 -5.58
CA GLU A 154 5.72 -0.62 -6.93
C GLU A 154 4.64 -1.09 -7.92
N GLY A 155 3.37 -0.80 -7.62
CA GLY A 155 2.22 -1.24 -8.41
C GLY A 155 1.99 -0.45 -9.70
N THR A 156 1.30 -1.06 -10.67
CA THR A 156 0.87 -0.38 -11.91
C THR A 156 -0.02 0.82 -11.58
N ARG A 157 -0.94 0.69 -10.61
CA ARG A 157 -1.76 1.79 -10.10
C ARG A 157 -0.90 2.94 -9.59
N VAL A 158 0.14 2.68 -8.81
CA VAL A 158 1.04 3.73 -8.27
C VAL A 158 1.65 4.51 -9.43
N LEU A 159 2.26 3.84 -10.39
CA LEU A 159 2.88 4.47 -11.55
C LEU A 159 1.89 5.36 -12.31
N VAL A 160 0.71 4.83 -12.64
CA VAL A 160 -0.30 5.54 -13.44
C VAL A 160 -0.93 6.68 -12.63
N SER A 161 -1.19 6.50 -11.33
CA SER A 161 -1.70 7.56 -10.46
C SER A 161 -0.68 8.68 -10.24
N THR A 162 0.60 8.37 -10.08
CA THR A 162 1.66 9.39 -9.99
C THR A 162 1.76 10.20 -11.28
N TRP A 163 1.79 9.51 -12.43
CA TRP A 163 1.77 10.17 -13.73
C TRP A 163 0.53 11.05 -13.92
N LEU A 164 -0.65 10.53 -13.58
CA LEU A 164 -1.91 11.27 -13.68
C LEU A 164 -1.89 12.49 -12.77
N ALA A 165 -1.43 12.36 -11.52
CA ALA A 165 -1.31 13.46 -10.58
C ALA A 165 -0.36 14.57 -11.09
N GLN A 166 0.80 14.19 -11.64
CA GLN A 166 1.73 15.14 -12.26
C GLN A 166 1.09 15.86 -13.45
N GLY A 167 0.44 15.11 -14.33
CA GLY A 167 -0.29 15.64 -15.48
C GLY A 167 -1.43 16.59 -15.09
N LEU A 168 -2.20 16.26 -14.06
CA LEU A 168 -3.29 17.10 -13.55
C LEU A 168 -2.78 18.41 -12.92
N ARG A 169 -1.60 18.39 -12.28
CA ARG A 169 -0.94 19.60 -11.76
C ARG A 169 -0.36 20.47 -12.87
N ALA A 170 0.25 19.84 -13.87
CA ALA A 170 0.83 20.52 -15.02
C ALA A 170 -0.23 21.02 -16.02
N GLY A 171 -1.48 20.57 -15.91
CA GLY A 171 -2.52 20.85 -16.88
C GLY A 171 -2.24 20.21 -18.25
N ALA A 172 -1.61 19.04 -18.25
CA ALA A 172 -1.19 18.34 -19.46
C ALA A 172 -2.40 18.03 -20.36
N PRO A 173 -2.31 18.28 -21.68
CA PRO A 173 -3.32 17.83 -22.62
C PRO A 173 -3.31 16.30 -22.74
N ASP A 174 -4.39 15.73 -23.28
CA ASP A 174 -4.50 14.31 -23.67
C ASP A 174 -4.44 13.25 -22.55
N LEU A 175 -4.59 13.62 -21.27
CA LEU A 175 -4.60 12.65 -20.16
C LEU A 175 -5.61 11.52 -20.39
N GLY A 176 -6.83 11.85 -20.80
CA GLY A 176 -7.87 10.86 -21.09
C GLY A 176 -7.48 9.89 -22.21
N ARG A 177 -6.84 10.38 -23.28
CA ARG A 177 -6.40 9.52 -24.39
C ARG A 177 -5.34 8.51 -23.93
N VAL A 178 -4.37 8.95 -23.15
CA VAL A 178 -3.32 8.04 -22.64
C VAL A 178 -3.93 6.98 -21.71
N LEU A 179 -4.91 7.35 -20.87
CA LEU A 179 -5.62 6.38 -20.03
C LEU A 179 -6.39 5.35 -20.88
N VAL A 180 -7.06 5.79 -21.94
CA VAL A 180 -7.75 4.91 -22.90
C VAL A 180 -6.77 3.97 -23.61
N ASP A 181 -5.60 4.47 -24.03
CA ASP A 181 -4.54 3.67 -24.66
C ASP A 181 -3.97 2.60 -23.71
N LEU A 182 -4.08 2.80 -22.39
CA LEU A 182 -3.72 1.83 -21.36
C LEU A 182 -4.83 0.80 -21.08
N GLY A 183 -5.98 0.90 -21.73
CA GLY A 183 -7.14 0.02 -21.51
C GLY A 183 -7.94 0.39 -20.26
N ILE A 184 -7.84 1.62 -19.77
CA ILE A 184 -8.62 2.12 -18.63
C ILE A 184 -9.95 2.66 -19.17
N SER A 185 -11.06 2.16 -18.65
CA SER A 185 -12.42 2.60 -19.02
C SER A 185 -13.00 3.59 -18.01
N ALA A 186 -12.50 3.61 -16.77
CA ALA A 186 -12.95 4.52 -15.75
C ALA A 186 -11.83 4.92 -14.76
N VAL A 187 -11.94 6.13 -14.22
CA VAL A 187 -11.11 6.62 -13.11
C VAL A 187 -12.00 6.83 -11.90
N ALA A 188 -11.76 6.06 -10.84
CA ALA A 188 -12.39 6.24 -9.54
C ALA A 188 -11.54 7.19 -8.70
N PHE A 189 -12.02 8.42 -8.50
CA PHE A 189 -11.36 9.40 -7.65
C PHE A 189 -11.90 9.32 -6.23
N HIS A 190 -11.00 9.21 -5.25
CA HIS A 190 -11.30 9.11 -3.82
C HIS A 190 -11.00 10.45 -3.13
N PRO A 191 -11.88 11.47 -3.25
CA PRO A 191 -11.63 12.80 -2.73
C PRO A 191 -11.25 12.85 -1.25
N ASP A 192 -11.82 11.97 -0.42
CA ASP A 192 -11.61 11.99 1.03
C ASP A 192 -10.23 11.44 1.44
N ALA A 193 -9.54 10.77 0.53
CA ALA A 193 -8.15 10.35 0.73
C ALA A 193 -7.14 11.52 0.57
N PHE A 194 -7.57 12.68 0.02
CA PHE A 194 -6.70 13.83 -0.21
C PHE A 194 -6.96 14.99 0.77
N PRO A 195 -5.92 15.78 1.12
CA PRO A 195 -6.10 17.07 1.80
C PRO A 195 -7.01 18.00 0.99
N SER A 196 -7.81 18.83 1.66
CA SER A 196 -8.83 19.68 1.01
C SER A 196 -8.33 20.50 -0.17
N ALA A 197 -7.18 21.16 -0.04
CA ALA A 197 -6.58 21.97 -1.11
C ALA A 197 -6.20 21.11 -2.34
N THR A 198 -5.64 19.92 -2.11
CA THR A 198 -5.24 18.98 -3.16
C THR A 198 -6.47 18.35 -3.82
N ARG A 199 -7.44 17.93 -3.00
CA ARG A 199 -8.71 17.36 -3.45
C ARG A 199 -9.42 18.27 -4.45
N ASP A 200 -9.61 19.54 -4.08
CA ASP A 200 -10.37 20.48 -4.91
C ASP A 200 -9.61 20.81 -6.20
N THR A 201 -8.28 20.83 -6.14
CA THR A 201 -7.42 21.01 -7.32
C THR A 201 -7.54 19.83 -8.27
N PHE A 202 -7.37 18.60 -7.77
CA PHE A 202 -7.49 17.41 -8.61
C PHE A 202 -8.89 17.21 -9.17
N ARG A 203 -9.93 17.46 -8.37
CA ARG A 203 -11.31 17.42 -8.87
C ARG A 203 -11.50 18.35 -10.07
N ARG A 204 -11.11 19.63 -9.95
CA ARG A 204 -11.25 20.59 -11.06
C ARG A 204 -10.42 20.19 -12.29
N SER A 205 -9.20 19.69 -12.08
CA SER A 205 -8.37 19.22 -13.18
C SER A 205 -8.93 17.99 -13.86
N LEU A 206 -9.50 17.05 -13.10
CA LEU A 206 -10.20 15.86 -13.64
C LEU A 206 -11.46 16.28 -14.39
N ASP A 207 -12.28 17.15 -13.82
CA ASP A 207 -13.49 17.68 -14.47
C ASP A 207 -13.16 18.34 -15.82
N LYS A 208 -12.03 19.06 -15.89
CA LYS A 208 -11.54 19.68 -17.12
C LYS A 208 -10.97 18.66 -18.12
N ALA A 209 -10.24 17.65 -17.65
CA ALA A 209 -9.54 16.70 -18.51
C ALA A 209 -10.44 15.57 -19.03
N LEU A 210 -11.37 15.09 -18.20
CA LEU A 210 -12.19 13.90 -18.44
C LEU A 210 -13.69 14.22 -18.56
N GLY A 211 -14.10 15.46 -18.28
CA GLY A 211 -15.51 15.83 -18.18
C GLY A 211 -16.06 15.62 -16.76
N SER A 212 -17.35 15.87 -16.57
CA SER A 212 -18.00 15.68 -15.26
C SER A 212 -18.06 14.19 -14.87
N PRO A 213 -18.01 13.86 -13.58
CA PRO A 213 -18.14 12.48 -13.12
C PRO A 213 -19.51 11.92 -13.56
N ALA A 214 -19.52 10.70 -14.08
CA ALA A 214 -20.74 10.02 -14.51
C ALA A 214 -21.56 9.52 -13.33
N SER A 215 -20.90 9.18 -12.22
CA SER A 215 -21.53 8.78 -10.97
C SER A 215 -20.74 9.28 -9.77
N SER A 216 -21.44 9.41 -8.64
CA SER A 216 -20.87 9.74 -7.33
C SER A 216 -21.59 8.88 -6.32
N SER A 217 -20.85 8.35 -5.35
CA SER A 217 -21.43 7.67 -4.20
C SER A 217 -20.67 8.02 -2.93
N ASP A 218 -21.34 7.92 -1.80
CA ASP A 218 -20.83 8.14 -0.44
C ASP A 218 -21.14 6.96 0.50
N ASN A 219 -21.64 5.86 -0.08
CA ASN A 219 -21.78 4.58 0.58
C ASN A 219 -20.43 3.83 0.57
N GLY A 220 -20.21 2.95 1.56
CA GLY A 220 -18.92 2.27 1.75
C GLY A 220 -17.93 3.01 2.66
N GLY A 221 -18.35 4.11 3.30
CA GLY A 221 -17.53 4.84 4.28
C GLY A 221 -16.55 5.85 3.68
N GLU A 222 -16.57 6.04 2.37
CA GLU A 222 -15.84 7.08 1.66
C GLU A 222 -16.66 7.62 0.49
N ARG A 223 -16.37 8.86 0.07
CA ARG A 223 -16.90 9.39 -1.17
C ARG A 223 -16.04 8.94 -2.35
N VAL A 224 -16.68 8.45 -3.40
CA VAL A 224 -16.05 8.12 -4.70
C VAL A 224 -16.73 8.88 -5.84
N LEU A 225 -15.93 9.45 -6.73
CA LEU A 225 -16.36 10.07 -7.98
C LEU A 225 -15.85 9.25 -9.16
N LEU A 226 -16.75 8.70 -9.99
CA LEU A 226 -16.36 7.90 -11.14
C LEU A 226 -16.38 8.76 -12.42
N TYR A 227 -15.24 8.84 -13.09
CA TYR A 227 -15.09 9.46 -14.41
C TYR A 227 -15.02 8.36 -15.46
N LEU A 228 -15.92 8.39 -16.43
CA LEU A 228 -15.91 7.45 -17.54
C LEU A 228 -15.05 7.96 -18.68
N LEU A 229 -14.28 7.06 -19.26
CA LEU A 229 -13.47 7.33 -20.44
C LEU A 229 -14.20 6.81 -21.69
N PRO A 230 -13.99 7.45 -22.85
CA PRO A 230 -14.47 6.91 -24.12
C PRO A 230 -13.93 5.50 -24.34
N ARG A 231 -14.73 4.65 -24.98
CA ARG A 231 -14.31 3.29 -25.32
C ARG A 231 -13.03 3.31 -26.15
N GLY A 232 -12.02 2.58 -25.69
CA GLY A 232 -10.77 2.39 -26.41
C GLY A 232 -10.84 1.23 -27.38
N GLU A 233 -10.15 1.36 -28.52
CA GLU A 233 -9.96 0.29 -29.50
C GLU A 233 -8.57 -0.36 -29.38
N ALA A 234 -7.79 0.01 -28.36
CA ALA A 234 -6.43 -0.48 -28.17
C ALA A 234 -6.42 -1.98 -27.88
N THR A 235 -5.73 -2.74 -28.72
CA THR A 235 -5.46 -4.17 -28.53
C THR A 235 -4.55 -4.41 -27.31
N PRO A 236 -4.55 -5.61 -26.72
CA PRO A 236 -3.66 -5.92 -25.59
C PRO A 236 -2.18 -5.63 -25.84
N LEU A 237 -1.69 -5.85 -27.07
CA LEU A 237 -0.31 -5.53 -27.45
C LEU A 237 -0.04 -4.02 -27.45
N GLN A 238 -1.01 -3.22 -27.91
CA GLN A 238 -0.91 -1.76 -27.89
C GLN A 238 -0.97 -1.22 -26.45
N GLN A 239 -1.79 -1.80 -25.59
CA GLN A 239 -1.87 -1.44 -24.17
C GLN A 239 -0.53 -1.71 -23.46
N VAL A 240 0.10 -2.86 -23.72
CA VAL A 240 1.44 -3.17 -23.19
C VAL A 240 2.50 -2.19 -23.70
N ALA A 241 2.44 -1.80 -24.98
CA ALA A 241 3.35 -0.81 -25.54
C ALA A 241 3.13 0.59 -24.94
N ALA A 242 1.88 0.99 -24.73
CA ALA A 242 1.53 2.24 -24.05
C ALA A 242 2.06 2.25 -22.61
N TYR A 243 1.86 1.17 -21.86
CA TYR A 243 2.39 1.02 -20.51
C TYR A 243 3.92 1.10 -20.47
N LYS A 244 4.63 0.44 -21.39
CA LYS A 244 6.09 0.52 -21.47
C LYS A 244 6.58 1.94 -21.73
N ARG A 245 5.95 2.67 -22.67
CA ARG A 245 6.29 4.07 -22.96
C ARG A 245 6.07 4.96 -21.73
N LEU A 246 4.93 4.80 -21.06
CA LEU A 246 4.63 5.53 -19.84
C LEU A 246 5.68 5.29 -18.76
N ARG A 247 6.01 4.02 -18.52
CA ARG A 247 7.00 3.64 -17.52
C ARG A 247 8.38 4.21 -17.84
N SER A 248 8.81 4.16 -19.09
CA SER A 248 10.09 4.75 -19.52
C SER A 248 10.11 6.27 -19.27
N ALA A 249 9.06 7.00 -19.67
CA ALA A 249 8.98 8.44 -19.44
C ALA A 249 9.04 8.83 -17.96
N MET A 250 8.36 8.05 -17.10
CA MET A 250 8.39 8.27 -15.65
C MET A 250 9.78 8.01 -15.05
N LEU A 251 10.49 6.98 -15.52
CA LEU A 251 11.86 6.69 -15.07
C LEU A 251 12.85 7.77 -15.52
N GLU A 252 12.70 8.32 -16.72
CA GLU A 252 13.54 9.42 -17.21
C GLU A 252 13.34 10.69 -16.38
N THR A 253 12.09 11.00 -16.03
CA THR A 253 11.77 12.18 -15.20
C THR A 253 12.34 12.04 -13.78
N ALA A 254 12.28 10.83 -13.20
CA ALA A 254 12.84 10.55 -11.89
C ALA A 254 14.39 10.63 -11.83
N GLN A 255 15.08 10.59 -12.97
CA GLN A 255 16.55 10.75 -13.02
C GLN A 255 16.99 12.21 -13.14
N THR A 256 16.07 13.11 -13.48
CA THR A 256 16.35 14.54 -13.67
C THR A 256 16.05 15.41 -12.45
N GLU A 257 15.40 14.85 -11.43
CA GLU A 257 15.14 15.47 -10.12
C GLU A 257 16.19 15.05 -9.08
#